data_AF-A0A7S3JA00-F1
#
_entry.id   AF-A0A7S3JA00-F1
#
_cell.length_a   1.000
_cell.length_b   1.000
_cell.length_c   1.000
_cell.angle_alpha   90.00
_cell.angle_beta   90.00
_cell.angle_gamma   90.00
#
_symmetry.space_group_name_H-M   'P 1'
#
loop_
_entity.id
_entity.type
_entity.pdbx_description
1 polymer ?
#
loop_
_entity_poly.entity_id
_entity_poly.type
_entity_poly.pdbx_seq_one_letter_code
_entity_poly.pdbx_strand_id
1 'polypeptide(L)'
;MSGYIPSAVDFIIENFDMLYSKFFMLEFSQKLGIRRIQKGDVGLITSMYETLRVGGFDWTNFFRRLHTIPIPVTAESSLEGLSSEIDALFSLRAGKAIKCKVAKPKFGKERLEKIREVLRKNPELLKMIGQDPEIIERELRKDEEYSKLMLSQDSDVDA
;
A
#
# COMPACT_ATOMS: atom_id res chain seq x y z
N MET A 1 25.44 24.32 -36.86
CA MET A 1 25.09 23.61 -35.62
C MET A 1 23.58 23.43 -35.60
N SER A 2 23.10 22.24 -35.98
CA SER A 2 21.66 21.95 -35.94
C SER A 2 21.30 21.54 -34.52
N GLY A 3 20.64 22.43 -33.78
CA GLY A 3 20.14 22.12 -32.44
C GLY A 3 19.05 21.08 -32.54
N TYR A 4 19.27 19.91 -31.95
CA TYR A 4 18.22 18.92 -31.73
C TYR A 4 17.18 19.57 -30.81
N ILE A 5 15.95 19.76 -31.31
CA ILE A 5 14.81 20.13 -30.48
C ILE A 5 14.16 18.79 -30.11
N PRO A 6 14.27 18.33 -28.84
CA PRO A 6 13.65 17.08 -28.42
C PRO A 6 12.15 17.14 -28.68
N SER A 7 11.59 16.06 -29.23
CA SER A 7 10.15 15.96 -29.36
C SER A 7 9.51 15.97 -27.96
N ALA A 8 8.23 16.35 -27.86
CA ALA A 8 7.51 16.30 -26.59
C ALA A 8 7.52 14.88 -25.98
N VAL A 9 7.60 13.85 -26.81
CA VAL A 9 7.69 12.44 -26.39
C VAL A 9 9.04 12.16 -25.74
N ASP A 10 10.15 12.58 -26.37
CA ASP A 10 11.50 12.38 -25.83
C ASP A 10 11.65 13.08 -24.48
N PHE A 11 11.13 14.32 -24.39
CA PHE A 11 11.11 15.06 -23.14
C PHE A 11 10.34 14.32 -22.03
N ILE A 12 9.16 13.76 -22.33
CA ILE A 12 8.38 13.00 -21.34
C ILE A 12 9.12 11.74 -20.90
N ILE A 13 9.73 11.01 -21.82
CA ILE A 13 10.46 9.76 -21.51
C ILE A 13 11.67 10.09 -20.61
N GLU A 14 12.45 11.10 -20.98
CA GLU A 14 13.64 11.52 -20.21
C GLU A 14 13.30 12.06 -18.82
N ASN A 15 12.09 12.63 -18.65
CA ASN A 15 11.68 13.29 -17.40
C ASN A 15 10.53 12.55 -16.68
N PHE A 16 10.22 11.31 -17.07
CA PHE A 16 9.02 10.60 -16.61
C PHE A 16 8.94 10.54 -15.09
N ASP A 17 9.99 10.07 -14.42
CA ASP A 17 9.99 9.88 -12.96
C ASP A 17 9.80 11.20 -12.20
N MET A 18 10.42 12.28 -12.69
CA MET A 18 10.28 13.61 -12.11
C MET A 18 8.87 14.14 -12.29
N LEU A 19 8.31 14.04 -13.51
CA LEU A 19 6.96 14.49 -13.81
C LEU A 19 5.92 13.68 -13.02
N TYR A 20 6.05 12.35 -13.02
CA TYR A 20 5.19 11.45 -12.26
C TYR A 20 5.21 11.80 -10.78
N SER A 21 6.40 11.92 -10.17
CA SER A 21 6.54 12.25 -8.75
C SER A 21 5.91 13.60 -8.43
N LYS A 22 6.10 14.60 -9.29
CA LYS A 22 5.50 15.93 -9.13
C LYS A 22 3.98 15.87 -9.16
N PHE A 23 3.38 15.26 -10.18
CA PHE A 23 1.93 15.17 -10.30
C PHE A 23 1.31 14.29 -9.23
N PHE A 24 1.97 13.18 -8.87
CA PHE A 24 1.57 12.33 -7.77
C PHE A 24 1.49 13.13 -6.45
N MET A 25 2.54 13.88 -6.11
CA MET A 25 2.55 14.68 -4.89
C MET A 25 1.50 15.79 -4.89
N LEU A 26 1.25 16.42 -6.04
CA LEU A 26 0.20 17.43 -6.17
C LEU A 26 -1.18 16.81 -5.92
N GLU A 27 -1.52 15.71 -6.56
CA GLU A 27 -2.80 15.02 -6.38
C GLU A 27 -2.98 14.55 -4.93
N PHE A 28 -1.94 13.96 -4.34
CA PHE A 28 -2.00 13.47 -2.95
C PHE A 28 -2.11 14.58 -1.92
N SER A 29 -1.39 15.69 -2.13
CA SER A 29 -1.46 16.84 -1.23
C SER A 29 -2.89 17.38 -1.14
N GLN A 30 -3.61 17.40 -2.26
CA GLN A 30 -5.01 17.83 -2.30
C GLN A 30 -5.93 16.87 -1.53
N LYS A 31 -5.75 15.55 -1.71
CA LYS A 31 -6.51 14.51 -0.99
C LYS A 31 -6.30 14.56 0.53
N LEU A 32 -5.13 15.01 0.98
CA LEU A 32 -4.77 15.13 2.39
C LEU A 32 -5.01 16.53 2.97
N GLY A 33 -5.47 17.49 2.16
CA GLY A 33 -5.60 18.89 2.59
C GLY A 33 -4.26 19.59 2.86
N ILE A 34 -3.14 19.04 2.39
CA ILE A 34 -1.81 19.63 2.49
C ILE A 34 -1.74 20.84 1.54
N ARG A 35 -1.67 22.05 2.11
CA ARG A 35 -1.63 23.30 1.34
C ARG A 35 -0.25 23.62 0.76
N ARG A 36 0.82 23.12 1.40
CA ARG A 36 2.21 23.37 1.00
C ARG A 36 2.99 22.08 1.13
N ILE A 37 3.57 21.61 0.03
CA ILE A 37 4.38 20.40 0.02
C ILE A 37 5.69 20.65 0.76
N GLN A 38 5.99 19.81 1.74
CA GLN A 38 7.20 19.84 2.55
C GLN A 38 8.04 18.58 2.33
N LYS A 39 9.31 18.63 2.75
CA LYS A 39 10.27 17.52 2.59
C LYS A 39 9.80 16.22 3.26
N GLY A 40 8.96 16.29 4.29
CA GLY A 40 8.44 15.14 5.03
C GLY A 40 7.19 14.48 4.42
N ASP A 41 6.51 15.13 3.48
CA ASP A 41 5.19 14.69 3.03
C ASP A 41 5.23 13.37 2.27
N VAL A 42 6.32 13.11 1.54
CA VAL A 42 6.53 11.82 0.87
C VAL A 42 6.54 10.69 1.88
N GLY A 43 7.23 10.90 3.01
CA GLY A 43 7.29 9.92 4.10
C GLY A 43 5.93 9.70 4.76
N LEU A 44 5.18 10.78 5.00
CA LEU A 44 3.82 10.74 5.54
C LEU A 44 2.87 9.97 4.62
N ILE A 45 2.88 10.27 3.32
CA ILE A 45 2.04 9.59 2.32
C ILE A 45 2.42 8.11 2.29
N THR A 46 3.71 7.79 2.26
CA THR A 46 4.19 6.40 2.22
C THR A 46 3.77 5.62 3.46
N SER A 47 3.94 6.19 4.66
CA SER A 47 3.55 5.52 5.90
C SER A 47 2.03 5.32 5.98
N MET A 48 1.25 6.34 5.61
CA MET A 48 -0.21 6.23 5.56
C MET A 48 -0.63 5.15 4.57
N TYR A 49 -0.06 5.09 3.38
CA TYR A 49 -0.36 4.05 2.39
C TYR A 49 -0.12 2.65 2.96
N GLU A 50 0.99 2.46 3.64
CA GLU A 50 1.32 1.17 4.24
C GLU A 50 0.32 0.83 5.36
N THR A 51 -0.07 1.81 6.19
CA THR A 51 -1.12 1.64 7.19
C THR A 51 -2.46 1.25 6.55
N LEU A 52 -2.87 1.93 5.47
CA LEU A 52 -4.11 1.62 4.75
C LEU A 52 -4.05 0.22 4.12
N ARG A 53 -2.90 -0.15 3.54
CA ARG A 53 -2.68 -1.45 2.90
C ARG A 53 -2.75 -2.60 3.91
N VAL A 54 -1.99 -2.51 5.00
CA VAL A 54 -1.96 -3.53 6.07
C VAL A 54 -3.30 -3.59 6.81
N GLY A 55 -3.88 -2.42 7.05
CA GLY A 55 -5.22 -2.28 7.60
C GLY A 55 -6.32 -2.79 6.66
N GLY A 56 -6.06 -2.94 5.36
CA GLY A 56 -7.09 -3.28 4.39
C GLY A 56 -8.21 -2.26 4.36
N PHE A 57 -7.88 -0.98 4.53
CA PHE A 57 -8.87 0.10 4.50
C PHE A 57 -9.44 0.28 3.09
N ASP A 58 -10.73 0.58 3.00
CA ASP A 58 -11.31 1.02 1.74
C ASP A 58 -10.75 2.39 1.33
N TRP A 59 -10.01 2.40 0.24
CA TRP A 59 -9.25 3.56 -0.20
C TRP A 59 -10.15 4.77 -0.49
N THR A 60 -11.24 4.56 -1.23
CA THR A 60 -12.16 5.64 -1.62
C THR A 60 -12.88 6.25 -0.43
N ASN A 61 -13.45 5.40 0.44
CA ASN A 61 -14.20 5.83 1.60
C ASN A 61 -13.30 6.45 2.66
N PHE A 62 -12.05 6.00 2.78
CA PHE A 62 -11.08 6.59 3.70
C PHE A 62 -10.87 8.07 3.42
N PHE A 63 -10.50 8.45 2.18
CA PHE A 63 -10.32 9.86 1.85
C PHE A 63 -11.61 10.68 1.92
N ARG A 64 -12.73 10.09 1.53
CA ARG A 64 -14.04 10.75 1.66
C ARG A 64 -14.36 11.10 3.13
N ARG A 65 -14.06 10.19 4.06
CA ARG A 65 -14.25 10.40 5.49
C ARG A 65 -13.17 11.32 6.08
N LEU A 66 -11.93 11.23 5.62
CA LEU A 66 -10.83 12.09 6.06
C LEU A 66 -11.15 13.57 5.83
N HIS A 67 -11.81 13.90 4.72
CA HIS A 67 -12.24 15.28 4.43
C HIS A 67 -13.27 15.85 5.42
N THR A 68 -14.00 15.02 6.17
CA THR A 68 -14.98 15.50 7.17
C THR A 68 -14.35 15.74 8.53
N ILE A 69 -13.10 15.33 8.73
CA ILE A 69 -12.42 15.44 10.01
C ILE A 69 -11.89 16.86 10.18
N PRO A 70 -12.28 17.58 11.24
CA PRO A 70 -11.78 18.93 11.50
C PRO A 70 -10.28 18.87 11.83
N ILE A 71 -9.51 19.81 11.29
CA ILE A 71 -8.10 19.97 11.66
C ILE A 71 -8.07 20.62 13.05
N PRO A 72 -7.48 19.97 14.07
CA PRO A 72 -7.43 20.53 15.40
C PRO A 72 -6.58 21.82 15.38
N VAL A 73 -7.19 22.91 15.86
CA VAL A 73 -6.60 24.27 15.79
C VAL A 73 -5.58 24.48 16.93
N THR A 74 -5.66 23.70 17.99
CA THR A 74 -4.73 23.75 19.13
C THR A 74 -4.30 22.35 19.57
N ALA A 75 -3.12 22.24 20.20
CA ALA A 75 -2.59 20.95 20.66
C ALA A 75 -3.46 20.34 21.77
N GLU A 76 -4.10 21.16 22.63
CA GLU A 76 -4.95 20.68 23.72
C GLU A 76 -6.34 20.18 23.27
N SER A 77 -6.80 20.53 22.06
CA SER A 77 -8.12 20.12 21.52
C SER A 77 -8.06 18.85 20.66
N SER A 78 -6.92 18.17 20.61
CA SER A 78 -6.51 17.42 19.41
C SER A 78 -6.75 15.90 19.39
N LEU A 79 -7.08 15.25 20.51
CA LEU A 79 -7.26 13.79 20.52
C LEU A 79 -8.60 13.33 21.10
N GLU A 80 -9.04 13.87 22.24
CA GLU A 80 -10.35 13.51 22.82
C GLU A 80 -11.52 13.95 21.93
N GLY A 81 -11.42 15.14 21.32
CA GLY A 81 -12.44 15.65 20.39
C GLY A 81 -12.43 14.98 19.01
N LEU A 82 -11.45 14.12 18.73
CA LEU A 82 -11.26 13.43 17.44
C LEU A 82 -11.39 11.91 17.57
N SER A 83 -11.60 11.38 18.78
CA SER A 83 -11.70 9.94 19.01
C SER A 83 -12.81 9.32 18.16
N SER A 84 -13.98 9.95 18.11
CA SER A 84 -15.14 9.42 17.38
C SER A 84 -14.94 9.39 15.86
N GLU A 85 -14.19 10.35 15.34
CA GLU A 85 -13.83 10.48 13.94
C GLU A 85 -12.75 9.47 13.55
N ILE A 86 -11.78 9.27 14.43
CA ILE A 86 -10.73 8.25 14.31
C ILE A 86 -11.38 6.86 14.33
N ASP A 87 -12.28 6.59 15.28
CA ASP A 87 -13.03 5.33 15.35
C ASP A 87 -13.85 5.10 14.07
N ALA A 88 -14.49 6.16 13.55
CA ALA A 88 -15.19 6.08 12.28
C ALA A 88 -14.26 5.80 11.08
N LEU A 89 -13.02 6.30 11.08
CA LEU A 89 -12.02 5.91 10.07
C LEU A 89 -11.65 4.44 10.23
N PHE A 90 -11.41 3.97 11.45
CA PHE A 90 -11.10 2.57 11.74
C PHE A 90 -12.23 1.62 11.37
N SER A 91 -13.49 2.06 11.40
CA SER A 91 -14.63 1.28 10.90
C SER A 91 -14.54 0.93 9.40
N LEU A 92 -13.74 1.66 8.63
CA LEU A 92 -13.51 1.39 7.19
C LEU A 92 -12.47 0.29 6.95
N ARG A 93 -11.86 -0.24 8.01
CA ARG A 93 -10.93 -1.38 7.96
C ARG A 93 -11.67 -2.60 7.46
N ALA A 94 -11.14 -3.30 6.46
CA ALA A 94 -11.71 -4.58 6.04
C ALA A 94 -11.59 -5.61 7.17
N GLY A 95 -12.68 -6.36 7.37
CA GLY A 95 -12.70 -7.51 8.28
C GLY A 95 -11.71 -8.59 7.86
N LYS A 96 -11.33 -9.44 8.81
CA LYS A 96 -10.38 -10.54 8.66
C LYS A 96 -10.73 -11.45 7.50
N ALA A 97 -12.02 -11.76 7.30
CA ALA A 97 -12.48 -12.59 6.19
C ALA A 97 -12.03 -12.05 4.82
N ILE A 98 -12.16 -10.73 4.60
CA ILE A 98 -11.76 -10.07 3.36
C ILE A 98 -10.23 -10.08 3.23
N LYS A 99 -9.50 -9.74 4.31
CA LYS A 99 -8.03 -9.77 4.32
C LYS A 99 -7.49 -11.16 4.00
N CYS A 100 -8.04 -12.20 4.63
CA CYS A 100 -7.71 -13.59 4.36
C CYS A 100 -8.00 -13.98 2.90
N LYS A 101 -9.13 -13.53 2.34
CA LYS A 101 -9.47 -13.81 0.94
C LYS A 101 -8.46 -13.18 -0.05
N VAL A 102 -7.98 -11.98 0.23
CA VAL A 102 -6.99 -11.27 -0.61
C VAL A 102 -5.59 -11.88 -0.46
N ALA A 103 -5.20 -12.20 0.77
CA ALA A 103 -3.90 -12.78 1.10
C ALA A 103 -3.79 -14.27 0.73
N LYS A 104 -4.90 -14.98 0.52
CA LYS A 104 -4.87 -16.41 0.19
C LYS A 104 -4.03 -16.64 -1.08
N PRO A 105 -2.94 -17.43 -1.00
CA PRO A 105 -2.13 -17.74 -2.16
C PRO A 105 -2.91 -18.62 -3.15
N LYS A 106 -2.59 -18.48 -4.44
CA LYS A 106 -3.13 -19.31 -5.52
C LYS A 106 -2.50 -20.70 -5.49
N PHE A 107 -1.24 -20.79 -5.10
CA PHE A 107 -0.56 -22.08 -4.97
C PHE A 107 -0.98 -22.77 -3.66
N GLY A 108 -1.16 -24.09 -3.73
CA GLY A 108 -1.41 -24.89 -2.53
C GLY A 108 -0.21 -24.90 -1.59
N LYS A 109 -0.47 -25.10 -0.28
CA LYS A 109 0.55 -25.07 0.78
C LYS A 109 1.74 -26.00 0.50
N GLU A 110 1.49 -27.25 0.12
CA GLU A 110 2.55 -28.22 -0.21
C GLU A 110 3.44 -27.77 -1.38
N ARG A 111 2.84 -27.11 -2.39
CA ARG A 111 3.58 -26.59 -3.53
C ARG A 111 4.49 -25.45 -3.10
N LEU A 112 4.00 -24.55 -2.25
CA LEU A 112 4.78 -23.42 -1.71
C LEU A 112 5.92 -23.88 -0.82
N GLU A 113 5.72 -24.92 -0.01
CA GLU A 113 6.79 -25.53 0.80
C GLU A 113 7.90 -26.12 -0.08
N LYS A 114 7.55 -26.85 -1.14
CA LYS A 114 8.52 -27.34 -2.13
C LYS A 114 9.27 -26.20 -2.81
N ILE A 115 8.57 -25.13 -3.19
CA ILE A 115 9.18 -23.94 -3.78
C ILE A 115 10.18 -23.28 -2.81
N ARG A 116 9.84 -23.16 -1.51
CA ARG A 116 10.77 -22.65 -0.49
C ARG A 116 12.02 -23.53 -0.39
N GLU A 117 11.85 -24.85 -0.41
CA GLU A 117 12.98 -25.78 -0.37
C GLU A 117 13.89 -25.64 -1.59
N VAL A 118 13.31 -25.52 -2.78
CA VAL A 118 14.04 -25.30 -4.04
C VAL A 118 14.78 -23.97 -4.02
N LEU A 119 14.15 -22.87 -3.60
CA LEU A 119 14.81 -21.57 -3.46
C LEU A 119 16.03 -21.63 -2.54
N ARG A 120 15.94 -22.36 -1.42
CA ARG A 120 17.04 -22.51 -0.47
C ARG A 120 18.19 -23.33 -1.03
N LYS A 121 17.91 -24.34 -1.86
CA LYS A 121 18.91 -25.26 -2.42
C LYS A 121 19.51 -24.77 -3.73
N ASN A 122 18.67 -24.34 -4.66
CA ASN A 122 19.06 -23.85 -5.98
C ASN A 122 17.95 -22.98 -6.61
N PRO A 123 18.04 -21.65 -6.49
CA PRO A 123 17.03 -20.72 -7.01
C PRO A 123 16.96 -20.69 -8.55
N GLU A 124 18.03 -21.04 -9.26
CA GLU A 124 18.05 -21.03 -10.73
C GLU A 124 17.19 -22.15 -11.34
N LEU A 125 16.92 -23.21 -10.58
CA LEU A 125 16.00 -24.27 -11.02
C LEU A 125 14.60 -23.74 -11.32
N LEU A 126 14.11 -22.74 -10.58
CA LEU A 126 12.78 -22.17 -10.81
C LEU A 126 12.70 -21.47 -12.17
N LYS A 127 13.75 -20.75 -12.56
CA LYS A 127 13.84 -20.12 -13.88
C LYS A 127 13.92 -21.19 -14.98
N MET A 128 14.69 -22.26 -14.77
CA MET A 128 14.84 -23.34 -15.76
C MET A 128 13.54 -24.11 -16.02
N ILE A 129 12.66 -24.27 -15.01
CA ILE A 129 11.35 -24.89 -15.18
C ILE A 129 10.27 -23.92 -15.69
N GLY A 130 10.67 -22.72 -16.14
CA GLY A 130 9.78 -21.72 -16.72
C GLY A 130 8.86 -21.04 -15.69
N GLN A 131 9.20 -21.04 -14.40
CA GLN A 131 8.49 -20.23 -13.42
C GLN A 131 9.07 -18.82 -13.40
N ASP A 132 8.19 -17.82 -13.46
CA ASP A 132 8.55 -16.41 -13.28
C ASP A 132 8.90 -16.14 -11.80
N PRO A 133 10.14 -15.72 -11.49
CA PRO A 133 10.57 -15.43 -10.12
C PRO A 133 9.68 -14.41 -9.40
N GLU A 134 9.15 -13.41 -10.11
CA GLU A 134 8.31 -12.37 -9.49
C GLU A 134 6.96 -12.93 -9.04
N ILE A 135 6.40 -13.85 -9.82
CA ILE A 135 5.15 -14.53 -9.47
C ILE A 135 5.39 -15.42 -8.25
N ILE A 136 6.51 -16.16 -8.23
CA ILE A 136 6.86 -17.02 -7.09
C ILE A 136 7.00 -16.20 -5.81
N GLU A 137 7.76 -15.12 -5.84
CA GLU A 137 7.99 -14.27 -4.67
C GLU A 137 6.68 -13.67 -4.15
N ARG A 138 5.80 -13.22 -5.06
CA ARG A 138 4.48 -12.71 -4.70
C ARG A 138 3.61 -13.76 -4.00
N GLU A 139 3.60 -14.99 -4.50
CA GLU A 139 2.82 -16.08 -3.91
C GLU A 139 3.38 -16.51 -2.54
N LEU A 140 4.70 -16.50 -2.36
CA LEU A 140 5.33 -16.76 -1.06
C LEU A 140 5.01 -15.68 -0.03
N ARG A 141 5.05 -14.41 -0.44
CA ARG A 141 4.65 -13.27 0.41
C ARG A 141 3.20 -13.39 0.87
N LYS A 142 2.31 -13.76 -0.06
CA LYS A 142 0.90 -14.03 0.24
C LYS A 142 0.71 -15.16 1.27
N ASP A 143 1.47 -16.24 1.14
CA ASP A 143 1.43 -17.35 2.11
C ASP A 143 1.84 -16.92 3.52
N GLU A 144 2.87 -16.08 3.65
CA GLU A 144 3.29 -15.52 4.93
C GLU A 144 2.24 -14.58 5.52
N GLU A 145 1.68 -13.67 4.71
CA GLU A 145 0.60 -12.76 5.13
C GLU A 145 -0.64 -13.54 5.55
N TYR A 146 -1.05 -14.54 4.78
CA TYR A 146 -2.19 -15.41 5.08
C TYR A 146 -1.98 -16.20 6.38
N SER A 147 -0.80 -16.78 6.57
CA SER A 147 -0.47 -17.51 7.79
C SER A 147 -0.48 -16.61 9.04
N LYS A 148 0.06 -15.39 8.92
CA LYS A 148 0.01 -14.39 10.01
C LYS A 148 -1.44 -14.00 10.36
N LEU A 149 -2.28 -13.76 9.35
CA LEU A 149 -3.70 -13.44 9.55
C LEU A 149 -4.49 -14.60 10.18
N MET A 150 -4.18 -15.85 9.84
CA MET A 150 -4.84 -17.00 10.44
C MET A 150 -4.46 -17.20 11.91
N LEU A 151 -3.22 -16.85 12.28
CA LEU A 151 -2.72 -16.95 13.65
C LEU A 151 -3.09 -15.75 14.54
N SER A 152 -3.39 -14.58 13.96
CA SER A 152 -3.78 -13.41 14.73
C SER A 152 -5.12 -13.65 15.43
N GLN A 153 -5.16 -13.45 16.75
CA GLN A 153 -6.39 -13.51 17.56
C GLN A 153 -7.31 -12.30 17.36
N ASP A 154 -6.99 -11.37 16.45
CA ASP A 154 -7.95 -10.41 15.92
C ASP A 154 -9.18 -11.21 15.46
N SER A 155 -10.19 -11.31 16.32
CA SER A 155 -11.58 -11.43 15.90
C SER A 155 -11.88 -10.14 15.15
N ASP A 156 -12.81 -10.20 14.20
CA ASP A 156 -13.52 -8.99 13.83
C ASP A 156 -14.12 -8.49 15.14
N VAL A 157 -13.45 -7.54 15.81
CA VAL A 157 -13.96 -6.93 17.03
C VAL A 157 -15.24 -6.28 16.57
N ASP A 158 -16.35 -6.84 17.05
CA ASP A 158 -17.69 -6.34 16.79
C ASP A 158 -17.68 -4.82 17.03
N ALA A 159 -18.09 -4.11 15.99
CA ALA A 159 -18.34 -2.68 16.03
C ALA A 159 -19.34 -2.32 17.14
#